data_AF-A0A7L8S426-F1
#
_entry.id   AF-A0A7L8S426-F1
#
_cell.length_a   1.000
_cell.length_b   1.000
_cell.length_c   1.000
_cell.angle_alpha   90.00
_cell.angle_beta   90.00
_cell.angle_gamma   90.00
#
_symmetry.space_group_name_H-M   'P 1'
#
loop_
_entity.id
_entity.type
_entity.pdbx_description
1 polymer ?
#
loop_
_entity_poly.entity_id
_entity_poly.type
_entity_poly.pdbx_seq_one_letter_code
_entity_poly.pdbx_strand_id
1 'polypeptide(L)'
;MHLALRDGAPPRQDEAHDIAMRFLSDHAADLLSRREVSFIAPHDETIRADGKSTTLTGMKVKMRNLVDGRWFWVIVGADREVMVFERDIVWANLKGRRQSEKWLHDSWLAEQRKTGGA
;
A
#
# COMPACT_ATOMS: atom_id res chain seq x y z
N MET A 1 -16.94 4.30 -6.51
CA MET A 1 -15.87 3.30 -6.76
C MET A 1 -16.40 1.99 -6.20
N HIS A 2 -16.71 1.02 -7.06
CA HIS A 2 -17.49 -0.16 -6.67
C HIS A 2 -16.59 -1.16 -5.91
N LEU A 3 -16.81 -1.27 -4.59
CA LEU A 3 -16.04 -2.15 -3.70
C LEU A 3 -16.11 -3.64 -4.10
N ALA A 4 -17.08 -4.03 -4.92
CA ALA A 4 -17.26 -5.43 -5.33
C ALA A 4 -16.11 -5.98 -6.19
N LEU A 5 -15.21 -5.13 -6.71
CA LEU A 5 -14.00 -5.58 -7.42
C LEU A 5 -12.88 -6.06 -6.48
N ARG A 6 -13.05 -5.90 -5.17
CA ARG A 6 -12.05 -6.27 -4.15
C ARG A 6 -12.33 -7.62 -3.50
N ASP A 7 -13.41 -8.29 -3.90
CA ASP A 7 -13.76 -9.64 -3.46
C ASP A 7 -13.05 -10.66 -4.37
N GLY A 8 -12.00 -11.29 -3.85
CA GLY A 8 -11.23 -12.29 -4.57
C GLY A 8 -9.99 -12.74 -3.82
N ALA A 9 -9.34 -13.79 -4.30
CA ALA A 9 -8.07 -14.22 -3.73
C ALA A 9 -6.98 -13.15 -4.01
N PRO A 10 -6.13 -12.80 -3.02
CA PRO A 10 -5.01 -11.92 -3.28
C PRO A 10 -4.06 -12.55 -4.32
N PRO A 11 -3.27 -11.72 -5.03
CA PRO A 11 -2.28 -12.22 -5.99
C PRO A 11 -1.24 -13.11 -5.31
N ARG A 12 -0.54 -13.92 -6.11
CA ARG A 12 0.60 -14.71 -5.62
C ARG A 12 1.73 -13.80 -5.16
N GLN A 13 2.65 -14.32 -4.34
CA GLN A 13 3.75 -13.52 -3.77
C GLN A 13 4.59 -12.84 -4.86
N ASP A 14 5.00 -13.56 -5.89
CA ASP A 14 5.81 -13.01 -6.99
C ASP A 14 5.06 -11.95 -7.79
N GLU A 15 3.77 -12.17 -8.06
CA GLU A 15 2.91 -11.22 -8.78
C GLU A 15 2.71 -9.93 -7.97
N ALA A 16 2.48 -10.04 -6.67
CA ALA A 16 2.37 -8.90 -5.77
C ALA A 16 3.70 -8.13 -5.68
N HIS A 17 4.82 -8.83 -5.67
CA HIS A 17 6.15 -8.22 -5.70
C HIS A 17 6.33 -7.38 -6.97
N ASP A 18 6.05 -7.94 -8.15
CA ASP A 18 6.23 -7.24 -9.43
C ASP A 18 5.33 -6.01 -9.54
N ILE A 19 4.06 -6.13 -9.11
CA ILE A 19 3.13 -5.00 -9.05
C ILE A 19 3.65 -3.92 -8.09
N ALA A 20 4.13 -4.31 -6.91
CA ALA A 20 4.70 -3.38 -5.95
C ALA A 20 5.94 -2.68 -6.50
N MET A 21 6.82 -3.38 -7.22
CA MET A 21 8.02 -2.78 -7.81
C MET A 21 7.69 -1.79 -8.92
N ARG A 22 6.70 -2.10 -9.77
CA ARG A 22 6.21 -1.17 -10.78
C ARG A 22 5.64 0.08 -10.14
N PHE A 23 4.76 -0.08 -9.15
CA PHE A 23 4.20 1.05 -8.40
C PHE A 23 5.28 1.94 -7.75
N LEU A 24 6.27 1.33 -7.11
CA LEU A 24 7.39 2.07 -6.51
C LEU A 24 8.24 2.76 -7.58
N SER A 25 8.46 2.15 -8.74
CA SER A 25 9.16 2.81 -9.86
C SER A 25 8.44 4.07 -10.32
N ASP A 26 7.12 4.02 -10.39
CA ASP A 26 6.29 5.12 -10.90
C ASP A 26 6.10 6.23 -9.87
N HIS A 27 6.05 5.90 -8.57
CA HIS A 27 5.62 6.84 -7.52
C HIS A 27 6.61 7.08 -6.38
N ALA A 28 7.61 6.21 -6.19
CA ALA A 28 8.55 6.27 -5.07
C ALA A 28 9.92 5.66 -5.45
N ALA A 29 10.47 6.10 -6.58
CA ALA A 29 11.69 5.52 -7.15
C ALA A 29 12.90 5.62 -6.21
N ASP A 30 12.89 6.59 -5.28
CA ASP A 30 13.88 6.76 -4.23
C ASP A 30 13.99 5.50 -3.33
N LEU A 31 12.88 4.79 -3.11
CA LEU A 31 12.83 3.58 -2.30
C LEU A 31 13.31 2.33 -3.03
N LEU A 32 13.52 2.37 -4.35
CA LEU A 32 13.96 1.20 -5.11
C LEU A 32 15.44 0.91 -4.95
N SER A 33 16.28 1.94 -4.93
CA SER A 33 17.74 1.77 -5.07
C SER A 33 18.38 1.00 -3.91
N ARG A 34 17.82 1.10 -2.71
CA ARG A 34 18.40 0.56 -1.47
C ARG A 34 17.30 0.00 -0.56
N ARG A 35 16.75 -1.15 -0.94
CA ARG A 35 15.70 -1.86 -0.19
C ARG A 35 16.03 -3.32 0.04
N GLU A 36 15.43 -3.87 1.08
CA GLU A 36 15.40 -5.30 1.34
C GLU A 36 13.93 -5.74 1.53
N VAL A 37 13.51 -6.78 0.82
CA VAL A 37 12.19 -7.40 1.04
C VAL A 37 12.26 -8.25 2.29
N SER A 38 11.42 -7.92 3.29
CA SER A 38 11.39 -8.63 4.57
C SER A 38 10.36 -9.75 4.60
N PHE A 39 9.17 -9.53 4.04
CA PHE A 39 8.19 -10.61 3.83
C PHE A 39 7.14 -10.21 2.79
N ILE A 40 6.50 -11.23 2.22
CA ILE A 40 5.33 -11.12 1.36
C ILE A 40 4.25 -12.07 1.89
N ALA A 41 3.13 -11.53 2.39
CA ALA A 41 2.09 -12.34 3.02
C ALA A 41 0.69 -11.70 2.88
N PRO A 42 -0.39 -12.51 2.90
CA PRO A 42 -1.75 -11.99 2.97
C PRO A 42 -1.94 -11.08 4.18
N HIS A 43 -2.69 -10.00 4.00
CA HIS A 43 -3.00 -9.02 5.04
C HIS A 43 -4.41 -8.49 4.89
N ASP A 44 -5.14 -8.46 6.00
CA ASP A 44 -6.46 -7.85 6.06
C ASP A 44 -6.34 -6.37 6.43
N GLU A 45 -6.83 -5.50 5.56
CA GLU A 45 -6.97 -4.07 5.84
C GLU A 45 -8.45 -3.73 6.03
N THR A 46 -8.78 -3.14 7.18
CA THR A 46 -10.11 -2.57 7.39
C THR A 46 -10.15 -1.15 6.86
N ILE A 47 -11.06 -0.92 5.92
CA ILE A 47 -11.26 0.40 5.31
C ILE A 47 -12.68 0.87 5.58
N ARG A 48 -12.87 2.19 5.62
CA ARG A 48 -14.21 2.78 5.60
C ARG A 48 -14.53 3.18 4.17
N ALA A 49 -15.61 2.63 3.64
CA ALA A 49 -16.12 2.98 2.33
C ALA A 49 -17.64 3.09 2.40
N ASP A 50 -18.20 4.16 1.80
CA ASP A 50 -19.63 4.45 1.81
C ASP A 50 -20.29 4.41 3.20
N GLY A 51 -19.57 4.89 4.23
CA GLY A 51 -20.04 4.91 5.62
C GLY A 51 -20.02 3.55 6.34
N LYS A 52 -19.63 2.46 5.67
CA LYS A 52 -19.52 1.12 6.23
C LYS A 52 -18.06 0.70 6.36
N SER A 53 -17.72 0.01 7.46
CA SER A 53 -16.43 -0.66 7.58
C SER A 53 -16.46 -1.94 6.74
N THR A 54 -15.50 -2.10 5.83
CA THR A 54 -15.28 -3.36 5.11
C THR A 54 -13.84 -3.82 5.32
N THR A 55 -13.65 -5.13 5.46
CA THR A 55 -12.33 -5.75 5.54
C THR A 55 -11.99 -6.33 4.20
N LEU A 56 -10.78 -6.05 3.73
CA LEU A 56 -10.28 -6.52 2.45
C LEU A 56 -8.96 -7.24 2.64
N THR A 57 -8.81 -8.40 2.02
CA THR A 57 -7.57 -9.16 2.03
C THR A 57 -6.73 -8.81 0.80
N GLY A 58 -5.51 -8.32 1.03
CA GLY A 58 -4.52 -8.09 -0.02
C GLY A 58 -3.22 -8.83 0.26
N MET A 59 -2.28 -8.80 -0.69
CA MET A 59 -0.92 -9.30 -0.50
C MET A 59 -0.01 -8.14 -0.08
N LYS A 60 0.51 -8.20 1.15
CA LYS A 60 1.42 -7.19 1.69
C LYS A 60 2.85 -7.55 1.35
N VAL A 61 3.51 -6.68 0.59
CA VAL A 61 4.96 -6.67 0.38
C VAL A 61 5.53 -5.71 1.41
N LYS A 62 6.33 -6.19 2.37
CA LYS A 62 6.99 -5.35 3.38
C LYS A 62 8.48 -5.26 3.10
N MET A 63 9.01 -4.05 3.10
CA MET A 63 10.41 -3.78 2.81
C MET A 63 11.03 -2.84 3.84
N ARG A 64 12.35 -2.97 3.99
CA ARG A 64 13.17 -2.05 4.77
C ARG A 64 13.97 -1.16 3.83
N ASN A 65 13.92 0.14 4.07
CA ASN A 65 14.81 1.09 3.42
C ASN A 65 16.19 0.97 4.07
N LEU A 66 17.21 0.66 3.28
CA LEU A 66 18.59 0.47 3.76
C LEU A 66 19.35 1.81 3.86
N VAL A 67 18.78 2.92 3.39
CA VAL A 67 19.36 4.26 3.54
C VAL A 67 19.21 4.76 4.97
N ASP A 68 18.01 4.66 5.54
CA ASP A 68 17.66 5.24 6.83
C ASP A 68 17.14 4.19 7.85
N GLY A 69 17.02 2.94 7.43
CA GLY A 69 16.56 1.82 8.25
C GLY A 69 15.04 1.77 8.47
N ARG A 70 14.27 2.69 7.86
CA ARG A 70 12.81 2.79 8.03
C ARG A 70 12.07 1.71 7.26
N TRP A 71 10.84 1.44 7.67
CA TRP A 71 9.98 0.47 7.01
C TRP A 71 9.05 1.13 6.01
N PHE A 72 8.71 0.38 4.98
CA PHE A 72 7.65 0.72 4.04
C PHE A 72 6.96 -0.55 3.53
N TRP A 73 5.74 -0.42 3.02
CA TRP A 73 5.01 -1.54 2.44
C TRP A 73 4.03 -1.11 1.37
N VAL A 74 3.75 -2.04 0.49
CA VAL A 74 2.69 -1.97 -0.52
C VAL A 74 1.75 -3.13 -0.26
N ILE A 75 0.43 -2.90 -0.30
CA ILE A 75 -0.59 -3.95 -0.26
C ILE A 75 -1.29 -3.97 -1.62
N VAL A 76 -1.26 -5.13 -2.28
CA VAL A 76 -1.87 -5.35 -3.59
C VAL A 76 -3.19 -6.11 -3.42
N GLY A 77 -4.26 -5.60 -4.01
CA GLY A 77 -5.59 -6.20 -3.96
C GLY A 77 -5.79 -7.37 -4.92
N ALA A 78 -6.91 -8.06 -4.76
CA ALA A 78 -7.35 -9.13 -5.67
C ALA A 78 -7.56 -8.65 -7.12
N ASP A 79 -7.85 -7.36 -7.29
CA ASP A 79 -7.94 -6.66 -8.58
C ASP A 79 -6.57 -6.38 -9.22
N ARG A 80 -5.46 -6.78 -8.57
CA ARG A 80 -4.06 -6.52 -8.97
C ARG A 80 -3.71 -5.03 -8.99
N GLU A 81 -4.49 -4.23 -8.28
CA GLU A 81 -4.22 -2.82 -8.05
C GLU A 81 -3.60 -2.62 -6.67
N VAL A 82 -2.78 -1.59 -6.54
CA VAL A 82 -2.27 -1.21 -5.21
C VAL A 82 -3.41 -0.62 -4.41
N MET A 83 -3.62 -1.14 -3.20
CA MET A 83 -4.65 -0.70 -2.27
C MET A 83 -4.14 0.15 -1.12
N VAL A 84 -2.89 -0.08 -0.69
CA VAL A 84 -2.25 0.67 0.40
C VAL A 84 -0.78 0.82 0.07
N PHE A 85 -0.26 2.03 0.24
CA PHE A 85 1.17 2.29 0.29
C PHE A 85 1.47 3.11 1.56
N GLU A 86 2.48 2.69 2.30
CA GLU A 86 2.99 3.42 3.46
C GLU A 86 4.52 3.41 3.44
N ARG A 87 5.13 4.55 3.82
CA ARG A 87 6.58 4.74 3.90
C ARG A 87 7.01 5.48 5.16
N ASP A 88 8.32 5.52 5.38
CA ASP A 88 8.97 6.25 6.48
C ASP A 88 8.57 5.80 7.90
N ILE A 89 8.16 4.54 8.04
CA ILE A 89 7.67 3.96 9.30
C ILE A 89 8.83 3.64 10.25
N VAL A 90 8.78 4.24 11.44
CA VAL A 90 9.69 3.98 12.56
C VAL A 90 8.94 3.25 13.68
N TRP A 91 9.50 2.15 14.20
CA TRP A 91 8.95 1.46 15.37
C TRP A 91 9.53 2.07 16.65
N ALA A 92 8.94 3.18 17.11
CA ALA A 92 9.37 3.86 18.33
C ALA A 92 8.74 3.23 19.59
N ASN A 93 9.11 1.99 19.94
CA ASN A 93 8.79 1.30 21.21
C ASN A 93 7.53 0.41 21.15
N LEU A 94 7.47 -0.60 22.03
CA LEU A 94 6.47 -1.69 22.18
C LEU A 94 4.98 -1.29 22.22
N LYS A 95 4.62 -0.01 22.03
CA LYS A 95 3.23 0.49 22.02
C LYS A 95 2.64 0.75 20.62
N GLY A 96 3.36 0.42 19.55
CA GLY A 96 2.76 0.24 18.20
C GLY A 96 1.98 1.45 17.67
N ARG A 97 2.40 2.68 17.98
CA ARG A 97 1.72 3.89 17.50
C ARG A 97 2.33 4.41 16.21
N ARG A 98 1.45 4.45 15.20
CA ARG A 98 1.63 4.88 13.80
C ARG A 98 2.01 6.36 13.68
N GLN A 99 2.99 6.68 12.82
CA GLN A 99 3.41 8.07 12.52
C GLN A 99 3.44 8.42 11.01
N SER A 100 3.04 7.50 10.11
CA SER A 100 3.10 7.68 8.66
C SER A 100 1.73 8.02 8.03
N GLU A 101 1.77 8.80 6.95
CA GLU A 101 0.61 9.15 6.11
C GLU A 101 0.06 7.92 5.37
N LYS A 102 -1.28 7.81 5.25
CA LYS A 102 -1.94 6.81 4.38
C LYS A 102 -2.01 7.39 2.96
N TRP A 103 -1.26 6.81 2.03
CA TRP A 103 -1.17 7.34 0.66
C TRP A 103 -2.21 6.78 -0.33
N LEU A 104 -3.02 5.80 0.07
CA LEU A 104 -3.92 5.08 -0.87
C LEU A 104 -5.34 4.82 -0.32
N HIS A 105 -5.80 5.72 0.55
CA HIS A 105 -7.23 5.88 0.84
C HIS A 105 -7.57 7.36 0.81
N ASP A 106 -8.07 7.77 -0.35
CA ASP A 106 -8.19 9.16 -0.73
C ASP A 106 -9.33 9.93 -0.11
N SER A 107 -8.91 11.03 0.49
CA SER A 107 -9.41 12.33 0.06
C SER A 107 -8.57 12.96 -1.08
N TRP A 108 -7.45 12.37 -1.53
CA TRP A 108 -6.39 13.04 -2.32
C TRP A 108 -6.46 12.86 -3.88
N LEU A 109 -6.66 11.66 -4.47
CA LEU A 109 -6.98 11.49 -5.92
C LEU A 109 -8.29 12.19 -6.30
N ALA A 110 -9.22 12.37 -5.36
CA ALA A 110 -10.48 13.09 -5.62
C ALA A 110 -10.23 14.57 -5.93
N GLU A 111 -9.16 15.17 -5.39
CA GLU A 111 -8.74 16.54 -5.71
C GLU A 111 -8.01 16.64 -7.05
N GLN A 112 -7.18 15.65 -7.42
CA GLN A 112 -6.47 15.70 -8.70
C GLN A 112 -7.37 15.49 -9.94
N ARG A 113 -8.50 14.77 -9.80
CA ARG A 113 -9.47 14.62 -10.90
C ARG A 113 -10.32 15.87 -11.19
N LYS A 114 -10.33 16.88 -10.31
CA LYS A 114 -11.07 18.14 -10.54
C LYS A 114 -10.28 19.19 -11.30
N THR A 115 -8.95 19.06 -11.39
CA THR A 115 -8.07 20.08 -11.98
C THR A 115 -7.45 19.61 -13.31
N GLY A 116 -8.19 18.81 -14.08
CA GLY A 116 -7.82 18.37 -15.43
C GLY A 116 -8.95 18.56 -16.43
N GLY A 117 -9.82 19.54 -16.19
CA GLY A 117 -10.94 19.90 -17.04
C GLY A 117 -11.06 21.41 -17.17
N ALA A 118 -10.25 21.97 -18.07
CA ALA A 118 -10.50 23.21 -18.79
C ALA A 118 -9.72 23.16 -20.10
#